data_AF-A0A553WIB1-F1
#
_entry.id   AF-A0A553WIB1-F1
#
_cell.length_a   1.000
_cell.length_b   1.000
_cell.length_c   1.000
_cell.angle_alpha   90.00
_cell.angle_beta   90.00
_cell.angle_gamma   90.00
#
_symmetry.space_group_name_H-M   'P 1'
#
loop_
_entity.id
_entity.type
_entity.pdbx_description
1 polymer ?
#
loop_
_entity_poly.entity_id
_entity_poly.type
_entity_poly.pdbx_seq_one_letter_code
_entity_poly.pdbx_strand_id
1 'polypeptide(L)'
;MALSMRLSRGGSKKRPYYKIVVADARAPRDGKFIERIGSYNPQLPKDSDQRVVLDSERAKHWLAAGAQPSDRVARFLDAAGVKERKAKNNPNKGEPGQKAKDRAEDKAAKAAEAAEAAAAAAAAPEPEVVEEAPAAEEAAPAEAVAEEAPAAEEAPAAEEAAPAAEEASQEKAEG
;
A
#
# COMPACT_ATOMS: atom_id res chain seq x y z
N MET A 1 19.91 -28.82 -7.06
CA MET A 1 18.58 -29.45 -6.90
C MET A 1 18.02 -28.95 -5.58
N ALA A 2 16.80 -28.41 -5.54
CA ALA A 2 16.32 -27.66 -4.36
C ALA A 2 14.84 -27.90 -4.06
N LEU A 3 14.53 -28.24 -2.81
CA LEU A 3 13.17 -28.39 -2.30
C LEU A 3 12.59 -27.02 -1.96
N SER A 4 11.34 -26.78 -2.35
CA SER A 4 10.62 -25.55 -2.04
C SER A 4 9.23 -25.84 -1.46
N MET A 5 8.87 -25.13 -0.39
CA MET A 5 7.53 -25.14 0.20
C MET A 5 6.73 -23.97 -0.38
N ARG A 6 5.78 -24.29 -1.26
CA ARG A 6 5.10 -23.32 -2.12
C ARG A 6 3.60 -23.53 -2.17
N LEU A 7 2.89 -22.51 -2.66
CA LEU A 7 1.46 -22.59 -2.93
C LEU A 7 1.22 -23.05 -4.36
N SER A 8 0.57 -24.20 -4.53
CA SER A 8 -0.09 -24.56 -5.78
C SER A 8 -1.52 -24.00 -5.77
N ARG A 9 -1.97 -23.45 -6.90
CA ARG A 9 -3.34 -22.99 -7.11
C ARG A 9 -4.23 -24.13 -7.60
N GLY A 10 -5.41 -24.24 -6.99
CA GLY A 10 -6.59 -24.92 -7.51
C GLY A 10 -7.83 -24.04 -7.31
N GLY A 11 -8.99 -24.69 -7.20
CA GLY A 11 -10.28 -24.01 -7.27
C GLY A 11 -10.66 -23.64 -8.70
N SER A 12 -11.75 -22.89 -8.87
CA SER A 12 -12.32 -22.53 -10.17
C SER A 12 -12.08 -21.06 -10.54
N LYS A 13 -12.61 -20.62 -11.70
CA LYS A 13 -12.61 -19.20 -12.10
C LYS A 13 -13.31 -18.37 -11.01
N LYS A 14 -12.75 -17.21 -10.68
CA LYS A 14 -13.13 -16.34 -9.53
C LYS A 14 -13.05 -16.95 -8.11
N ARG A 15 -12.93 -18.27 -7.92
CA ARG A 15 -12.86 -18.93 -6.59
C ARG A 15 -11.52 -19.67 -6.35
N PRO A 16 -10.42 -18.96 -6.02
CA PRO A 16 -9.11 -19.55 -5.83
C PRO A 16 -8.99 -20.31 -4.49
N TYR A 17 -8.38 -21.49 -4.52
CA TYR A 17 -8.01 -22.28 -3.34
C TYR A 17 -6.55 -22.73 -3.48
N TYR A 18 -5.74 -22.67 -2.42
CA TYR A 18 -4.32 -23.01 -2.49
C TYR A 18 -3.97 -24.27 -1.68
N LYS A 19 -3.10 -25.09 -2.24
CA LYS A 19 -2.50 -26.26 -1.58
C LYS A 19 -1.08 -25.88 -1.14
N ILE A 20 -0.74 -26.11 0.13
CA ILE A 20 0.63 -25.95 0.63
C ILE A 20 1.37 -27.25 0.30
N VAL A 21 2.35 -27.18 -0.61
CA VAL A 21 3.03 -28.36 -1.17
C VAL A 21 4.55 -28.22 -1.12
N VAL A 22 5.23 -29.35 -0.98
CA VAL A 22 6.69 -29.46 -1.12
C VAL A 22 7.01 -30.07 -2.48
N ALA A 23 7.90 -29.43 -3.25
CA ALA A 23 8.28 -29.85 -4.61
C ALA A 23 9.72 -29.44 -4.95
N ASP A 24 10.32 -30.03 -5.99
CA ASP A 24 11.54 -29.46 -6.61
C ASP A 24 11.20 -28.09 -7.21
N ALA A 25 12.07 -27.11 -7.02
CA ALA A 25 11.90 -25.74 -7.49
C ALA A 25 11.60 -25.63 -9.01
N ARG A 26 12.11 -26.56 -9.83
CA ARG A 26 11.94 -26.60 -11.30
C ARG A 26 10.61 -27.22 -11.74
N ALA A 27 9.90 -27.94 -10.86
CA ALA A 27 8.61 -28.53 -11.21
C ALA A 27 7.55 -27.43 -11.46
N PRO A 28 6.66 -27.54 -12.45
CA PRO A 28 5.64 -26.52 -12.74
C PRO A 28 4.69 -26.30 -11.55
N ARG A 29 4.22 -25.05 -11.34
CA ARG A 29 3.53 -24.59 -10.11
C ARG A 29 2.49 -25.58 -9.58
N ASP A 30 1.62 -26.06 -10.47
CA ASP A 30 0.43 -26.87 -10.16
C ASP A 30 0.52 -28.32 -10.66
N GLY A 31 1.70 -28.74 -11.12
CA GLY A 31 1.97 -30.11 -11.55
C GLY A 31 2.50 -30.99 -10.41
N LYS A 32 3.48 -31.85 -10.73
CA LYS A 32 4.04 -32.82 -9.78
C LYS A 32 4.65 -32.13 -8.54
N PHE A 33 4.14 -32.53 -7.37
CA PHE A 33 4.71 -32.24 -6.05
C PHE A 33 5.15 -33.56 -5.39
N ILE A 34 5.84 -33.46 -4.26
CA ILE A 34 6.28 -34.61 -3.44
C ILE A 34 5.23 -34.90 -2.38
N GLU A 35 4.86 -33.88 -1.61
CA GLU A 35 3.90 -33.99 -0.51
C GLU A 35 3.02 -32.74 -0.42
N ARG A 36 1.78 -32.88 0.09
CA ARG A 36 0.92 -31.77 0.50
C ARG A 36 0.87 -31.73 2.03
N ILE A 37 1.40 -30.66 2.60
CA ILE A 37 1.48 -30.44 4.05
C ILE A 37 0.37 -29.53 4.59
N GLY A 38 -0.54 -29.04 3.72
CA GLY A 38 -1.62 -28.16 4.16
C GLY A 38 -2.41 -27.51 3.03
N SER A 39 -3.23 -26.53 3.40
CA SER A 39 -4.04 -25.71 2.49
C SER A 39 -4.19 -24.27 2.97
N TYR A 40 -4.52 -23.38 2.04
CA TYR A 40 -4.83 -21.97 2.30
C TYR A 40 -6.04 -21.55 1.47
N ASN A 41 -7.13 -21.18 2.14
CA ASN A 41 -8.34 -20.66 1.51
C ASN A 41 -8.42 -19.13 1.69
N PRO A 42 -8.11 -18.33 0.66
CA PRO A 42 -8.13 -16.87 0.77
C PRO A 42 -9.53 -16.28 0.90
N GLN A 43 -10.58 -17.06 0.59
CA GLN A 43 -11.99 -16.64 0.61
C GLN A 43 -12.59 -16.62 2.02
N LEU A 44 -11.94 -17.27 3.00
CA LEU A 44 -12.40 -17.25 4.39
C LEU A 44 -11.92 -15.97 5.12
N PRO A 45 -12.71 -15.46 6.09
CA PRO A 45 -12.30 -14.39 7.00
C PRO A 45 -10.93 -14.66 7.62
N LYS A 46 -10.17 -13.61 7.93
CA LYS A 46 -8.76 -13.72 8.39
C LYS A 46 -8.61 -14.61 9.62
N ASP A 47 -9.63 -14.59 10.46
CA ASP A 47 -9.70 -15.04 11.83
C ASP A 47 -10.35 -16.45 11.95
N SER A 48 -10.60 -17.10 10.80
CA SER A 48 -11.09 -18.48 10.73
C SER A 48 -9.93 -19.48 10.66
N ASP A 49 -9.91 -20.48 11.54
CA ASP A 49 -8.85 -21.51 11.57
C ASP A 49 -8.77 -22.30 10.26
N GLN A 50 -9.92 -22.59 9.65
CA GLN A 50 -10.02 -23.28 8.35
C GLN A 50 -9.40 -22.49 7.19
N ARG A 51 -9.05 -21.21 7.40
CA ARG A 51 -8.35 -20.39 6.42
C ARG A 51 -6.96 -20.92 6.09
N VAL A 52 -6.23 -21.44 7.09
CA VAL A 52 -4.86 -21.97 6.95
C VAL A 52 -4.75 -23.26 7.75
N VAL A 53 -4.90 -24.40 7.08
CA VAL A 53 -4.70 -25.72 7.69
C VAL A 53 -3.29 -26.19 7.35
N LEU A 54 -2.46 -26.45 8.36
CA LEU A 54 -1.07 -26.87 8.19
C LEU A 54 -0.74 -28.04 9.12
N ASP A 55 -0.10 -29.07 8.57
CA ASP A 55 0.56 -30.11 9.35
C ASP A 55 1.90 -29.59 9.87
N SER A 56 1.95 -29.28 11.16
CA SER A 56 3.13 -28.74 11.83
C SER A 56 4.27 -29.76 11.99
N GLU A 57 4.01 -31.07 11.96
CA GLU A 57 5.05 -32.10 12.09
C GLU A 57 5.75 -32.33 10.75
N ARG A 58 4.97 -32.51 9.68
CA ARG A 58 5.48 -32.61 8.32
C ARG A 58 6.15 -31.31 7.88
N ALA A 59 5.65 -30.15 8.31
CA ALA A 59 6.34 -28.87 8.10
C ALA A 59 7.72 -28.82 8.75
N LYS A 60 7.86 -29.25 10.02
CA LYS A 60 9.16 -29.34 10.73
C LYS A 60 10.11 -30.32 10.03
N HIS A 61 9.61 -31.50 9.64
CA HIS A 61 10.39 -32.51 8.91
C HIS A 61 10.96 -31.96 7.59
N TRP A 62 10.14 -31.31 6.75
CA TRP A 62 10.60 -30.76 5.48
C TRP A 62 11.52 -29.54 5.63
N LEU A 63 11.35 -28.73 6.68
CA LEU A 63 12.30 -27.66 7.02
C LEU A 63 13.66 -28.23 7.45
N ALA A 64 13.70 -29.31 8.23
CA ALA A 64 14.93 -30.02 8.59
C ALA A 64 15.60 -30.67 7.36
N ALA A 65 14.81 -31.16 6.39
CA ALA A 65 15.28 -31.60 5.08
C ALA A 65 15.69 -30.45 4.12
N GLY A 66 15.80 -29.21 4.62
CA GLY A 66 16.30 -28.05 3.89
C GLY A 66 15.33 -27.39 2.92
N ALA A 67 14.03 -27.73 2.95
CA ALA A 67 13.04 -27.15 2.04
C ALA A 67 12.84 -25.65 2.30
N GLN A 68 12.92 -24.83 1.23
CA GLN A 68 12.86 -23.38 1.35
C GLN A 68 11.42 -22.86 1.17
N PRO A 69 10.82 -22.23 2.20
CA PRO A 69 9.47 -21.70 2.11
C PRO A 69 9.41 -20.36 1.36
N SER A 70 8.43 -20.22 0.49
CA SER A 70 8.08 -18.94 -0.14
C SER A 70 7.53 -17.93 0.89
N ASP A 71 7.64 -16.62 0.63
CA ASP A 71 7.32 -15.54 1.60
C ASP A 71 5.92 -15.68 2.23
N ARG A 72 4.91 -16.10 1.44
CA ARG A 72 3.54 -16.32 1.91
C ARG A 72 3.40 -17.54 2.83
N VAL A 73 4.14 -18.63 2.54
CA VAL A 73 4.20 -19.86 3.35
C VAL A 73 5.01 -19.62 4.64
N ALA A 74 6.08 -18.83 4.57
CA ALA A 74 6.82 -18.40 5.75
C ALA A 74 5.88 -17.71 6.76
N ARG A 75 4.97 -16.83 6.32
CA ARG A 75 3.95 -16.20 7.21
C ARG A 75 2.93 -17.17 7.81
N PHE A 76 2.78 -18.37 7.27
CA PHE A 76 1.92 -19.42 7.85
C PHE A 76 2.71 -20.28 8.85
N LEU A 77 3.98 -20.57 8.57
CA LEU A 77 4.90 -21.23 9.51
C LEU A 77 5.21 -20.37 10.75
N ASP A 78 5.28 -19.06 10.55
CA ASP A 78 5.46 -18.01 11.57
C ASP A 78 4.23 -17.97 12.51
N ALA A 79 3.03 -17.84 11.94
CA ALA A 79 1.78 -17.88 12.70
C ALA A 79 1.50 -19.22 13.41
N ALA A 80 2.05 -20.33 12.90
CA ALA A 80 1.96 -21.66 13.52
C ALA A 80 3.09 -21.95 14.53
N GLY A 81 3.99 -21.00 14.81
CA GLY A 81 5.13 -21.20 15.72
C GLY A 81 6.17 -22.23 15.24
N VAL A 82 6.16 -22.58 13.95
CA VAL A 82 7.05 -23.60 13.36
C VAL A 82 8.36 -22.99 12.88
N LYS A 83 8.34 -21.75 12.37
CA LYS A 83 9.55 -21.02 11.93
C LYS A 83 9.31 -19.52 11.94
N GLU A 84 10.01 -18.82 12.84
CA GLU A 84 9.99 -17.36 12.91
C GLU A 84 10.42 -16.73 11.57
N ARG A 85 9.67 -15.72 11.13
CA ARG A 85 9.97 -14.95 9.92
C ARG A 85 10.60 -13.61 10.28
N LYS A 86 11.94 -13.53 10.17
CA LYS A 86 12.70 -12.28 10.33
C LYS A 86 12.01 -11.09 9.64
N ALA A 87 11.72 -10.05 10.43
CA ALA A 87 11.05 -8.85 9.97
C ALA A 87 11.85 -8.16 8.84
N LYS A 88 11.17 -7.85 7.73
CA LYS A 88 11.74 -7.12 6.59
C LYS A 88 11.49 -5.63 6.76
N ASN A 89 12.20 -5.00 7.70
CA ASN A 89 12.29 -3.55 7.81
C ASN A 89 13.30 -3.02 6.78
N ASN A 90 13.04 -1.85 6.19
CA ASN A 90 14.02 -1.06 5.44
C ASN A 90 14.10 0.33 6.12
N PRO A 91 15.05 0.55 7.04
CA PRO A 91 15.11 1.77 7.86
C PRO A 91 15.12 3.05 7.02
N ASN A 92 15.90 3.03 5.93
CA ASN A 92 16.12 4.17 5.04
C ASN A 92 14.91 4.50 4.15
N LYS A 93 13.80 3.74 4.22
CA LYS A 93 12.59 4.02 3.39
C LYS A 93 11.88 5.33 3.80
N GLY A 94 12.07 5.78 5.03
CA GLY A 94 11.54 7.08 5.51
C GLY A 94 12.47 8.27 5.28
N GLU A 95 13.70 8.05 4.80
CA GLU A 95 14.65 9.14 4.60
C GLU A 95 14.37 9.92 3.29
N PRO A 96 14.40 11.26 3.31
CA PRO A 96 14.52 12.04 2.09
C PRO A 96 15.80 11.66 1.35
N GLY A 97 15.72 11.44 0.04
CA GLY A 97 16.91 11.20 -0.79
C GLY A 97 17.86 12.40 -0.75
N GLN A 98 19.16 12.18 -1.00
CA GLN A 98 20.22 13.17 -0.73
C GLN A 98 19.89 14.59 -1.26
N LYS A 99 19.45 14.71 -2.52
CA LYS A 99 19.01 15.98 -3.15
C LYS A 99 17.87 16.73 -2.45
N ALA A 100 17.18 16.12 -1.49
CA ALA A 100 16.20 16.77 -0.62
C ALA A 100 16.79 17.17 0.75
N LYS A 101 17.79 16.43 1.25
CA LYS A 101 18.63 16.84 2.40
C LYS A 101 19.44 18.08 2.01
N ASP A 102 20.21 17.99 0.92
CA ASP A 102 21.05 19.08 0.39
C ASP A 102 20.28 20.41 0.25
N ARG A 103 19.03 20.34 -0.25
CA ARG A 103 18.14 21.52 -0.41
C ARG A 103 17.55 22.01 0.90
N ALA A 104 17.28 21.12 1.85
CA ALA A 104 16.84 21.53 3.19
C ALA A 104 17.97 22.21 3.95
N GLU A 105 19.20 21.74 3.79
CA GLU A 105 20.42 22.29 4.39
C GLU A 105 20.78 23.66 3.75
N ASP A 106 20.77 23.78 2.42
CA ASP A 106 20.91 25.06 1.69
C ASP A 106 19.84 26.09 2.12
N LYS A 107 18.56 25.68 2.15
CA LYS A 107 17.47 26.57 2.58
C LYS A 107 17.57 26.94 4.06
N ALA A 108 18.05 26.05 4.92
CA ALA A 108 18.24 26.33 6.34
C ALA A 108 19.42 27.29 6.57
N ALA A 109 20.55 27.08 5.90
CA ALA A 109 21.70 27.98 5.95
C ALA A 109 21.31 29.40 5.48
N LYS A 110 20.63 29.49 4.32
CA LYS A 110 20.15 30.78 3.79
C LYS A 110 19.10 31.45 4.66
N ALA A 111 18.26 30.68 5.36
CA ALA A 111 17.31 31.23 6.33
C ALA A 111 17.99 31.71 7.63
N ALA A 112 19.05 31.02 8.08
CA ALA A 112 19.85 31.44 9.22
C ALA A 112 20.64 32.72 8.93
N GLU A 113 21.33 32.78 7.78
CA GLU A 113 22.05 33.97 7.32
C GLU A 113 21.13 35.19 7.18
N ALA A 114 19.94 35.01 6.61
CA ALA A 114 18.93 36.07 6.50
C ALA A 114 18.38 36.51 7.87
N ALA A 115 18.24 35.59 8.83
CA ALA A 115 17.81 35.91 10.19
C ALA A 115 18.90 36.63 10.99
N GLU A 116 20.16 36.25 10.83
CA GLU A 116 21.31 36.91 11.45
C GLU A 116 21.50 38.32 10.89
N ALA A 117 21.40 38.49 9.57
CA ALA A 117 21.44 39.81 8.93
C ALA A 117 20.27 40.72 9.39
N ALA A 118 19.06 40.17 9.54
CA ALA A 118 17.92 40.91 10.07
C ALA A 118 18.10 41.28 11.56
N ALA A 119 18.66 40.39 12.38
CA ALA A 119 18.96 40.66 13.79
C ALA A 119 20.07 41.72 13.95
N ALA A 120 21.11 41.69 13.10
CA ALA A 120 22.16 42.70 13.08
C ALA A 120 21.63 44.08 12.66
N ALA A 121 20.75 44.13 11.64
CA ALA A 121 20.09 45.37 11.21
C ALA A 121 19.16 45.96 12.29
N ALA A 122 18.55 45.13 13.12
CA ALA A 122 17.69 45.55 14.24
C ALA A 122 18.46 45.91 15.53
N ALA A 123 19.80 45.79 15.54
CA ALA A 123 20.65 46.03 16.72
C ALA A 123 21.54 47.29 16.61
N ALA A 124 21.42 48.05 15.51
CA ALA A 124 22.05 49.36 15.39
C ALA A 124 21.20 50.44 16.11
N PRO A 125 21.80 51.34 16.91
CA PRO A 125 21.05 52.30 17.73
C PRO A 125 20.46 53.45 16.91
N GLU A 126 19.36 54.01 17.40
CA GLU A 126 18.74 55.25 16.90
C GLU A 126 19.70 56.45 16.99
N PRO A 127 19.62 57.35 15.99
CA PRO A 127 19.59 58.78 16.26
C PRO A 127 18.22 59.39 15.90
N GLU A 128 17.86 60.44 16.64
CA GLU A 128 16.49 60.98 16.69
C GLU A 128 16.02 61.73 15.42
N VAL A 129 14.72 61.58 15.18
CA VAL A 129 13.76 62.51 14.56
C VAL A 129 14.28 63.92 14.20
N VAL A 130 14.09 64.31 12.93
CA VAL A 130 13.72 65.68 12.55
C VAL A 130 12.56 65.61 11.53
N GLU A 131 11.67 66.59 11.61
CA GLU A 131 10.53 66.84 10.70
C GLU A 131 11.01 67.08 9.23
N GLU A 132 10.18 67.04 8.18
CA GLU A 132 8.84 67.65 8.05
C GLU A 132 8.00 66.98 6.94
N ALA A 133 6.67 67.06 7.06
CA ALA A 133 5.71 66.70 6.01
C ALA A 133 4.69 67.82 5.83
N PRO A 134 4.32 68.14 4.57
CA PRO A 134 2.93 67.93 4.13
C PRO A 134 2.87 67.29 2.71
N ALA A 135 1.88 66.50 2.28
CA ALA A 135 0.41 66.69 2.28
C ALA A 135 -0.05 67.89 1.41
N ALA A 136 -1.02 67.82 0.50
CA ALA A 136 -1.78 66.72 -0.12
C ALA A 136 -2.28 67.26 -1.51
N GLU A 137 -3.28 66.76 -2.27
CA GLU A 137 -4.33 65.74 -2.12
C GLU A 137 -4.87 65.35 -3.52
N GLU A 138 -5.76 64.34 -3.60
CA GLU A 138 -6.66 63.99 -4.73
C GLU A 138 -6.02 63.36 -6.01
N ALA A 139 -6.72 62.51 -6.79
CA ALA A 139 -8.12 62.05 -6.70
C ALA A 139 -8.28 60.55 -7.08
N ALA A 140 -9.46 59.99 -6.74
CA ALA A 140 -9.89 58.62 -7.09
C ALA A 140 -11.22 58.66 -7.92
N PRO A 141 -12.11 57.64 -7.92
CA PRO A 141 -12.07 56.53 -8.87
C PRO A 141 -13.36 56.30 -9.70
N ALA A 142 -13.28 55.46 -10.73
CA ALA A 142 -14.37 54.68 -11.37
C ALA A 142 -13.71 53.58 -12.24
N GLU A 143 -14.08 52.29 -12.30
CA GLU A 143 -15.29 51.50 -11.93
C GLU A 143 -16.42 51.43 -12.99
N ALA A 144 -16.37 50.34 -13.79
CA ALA A 144 -17.45 49.69 -14.55
C ALA A 144 -16.94 48.27 -14.93
N VAL A 145 -17.53 47.14 -14.50
CA VAL A 145 -18.82 46.53 -14.91
C VAL A 145 -18.74 46.00 -16.37
N ALA A 146 -18.91 44.70 -16.68
CA ALA A 146 -19.24 43.50 -15.89
C ALA A 146 -18.36 42.27 -16.30
N GLU A 147 -18.72 40.98 -16.45
CA GLU A 147 -19.99 40.20 -16.53
C GLU A 147 -19.72 38.70 -16.15
N GLU A 148 -20.68 37.79 -16.34
CA GLU A 148 -20.62 36.34 -16.03
C GLU A 148 -19.67 35.51 -16.94
N ALA A 149 -19.08 34.35 -16.60
CA ALA A 149 -19.41 33.24 -15.66
C ALA A 149 -20.19 32.05 -16.32
N PRO A 150 -20.42 30.86 -15.69
CA PRO A 150 -19.85 29.61 -16.25
C PRO A 150 -20.80 28.38 -16.37
N ALA A 151 -20.42 27.41 -17.22
CA ALA A 151 -21.01 26.06 -17.26
C ALA A 151 -20.07 25.05 -17.96
N ALA A 152 -20.01 23.77 -17.61
CA ALA A 152 -20.39 23.09 -16.36
C ALA A 152 -19.60 21.76 -16.26
N GLU A 153 -19.32 21.30 -15.03
CA GLU A 153 -18.75 19.97 -14.75
C GLU A 153 -19.83 19.10 -14.13
N GLU A 154 -20.20 17.96 -14.76
CA GLU A 154 -20.87 16.89 -14.03
C GLU A 154 -20.72 15.50 -14.66
N ALA A 155 -20.47 14.53 -13.78
CA ALA A 155 -20.67 13.09 -13.94
C ALA A 155 -20.97 12.57 -12.52
N PRO A 156 -21.86 11.56 -12.30
CA PRO A 156 -21.42 10.17 -12.51
C PRO A 156 -22.50 9.05 -12.69
N ALA A 157 -22.03 7.88 -13.16
CA ALA A 157 -22.31 6.49 -12.70
C ALA A 157 -23.73 5.83 -12.62
N ALA A 158 -23.68 4.48 -12.60
CA ALA A 158 -24.72 3.46 -12.37
C ALA A 158 -25.83 3.30 -13.45
N GLU A 159 -26.24 2.13 -13.96
CA GLU A 159 -26.21 0.69 -13.56
C GLU A 159 -27.46 0.18 -12.79
N GLU A 160 -27.86 -1.08 -13.10
CA GLU A 160 -29.07 -1.82 -12.67
C GLU A 160 -30.43 -1.33 -13.23
N ALA A 161 -31.43 -2.20 -13.51
CA ALA A 161 -31.48 -3.67 -13.57
C ALA A 161 -32.63 -4.16 -14.51
N ALA A 162 -32.61 -5.44 -14.90
CA ALA A 162 -33.69 -6.11 -15.66
C ALA A 162 -33.97 -7.53 -15.09
N PRO A 163 -35.24 -7.89 -14.75
CA PRO A 163 -35.60 -9.18 -14.16
C PRO A 163 -36.35 -10.14 -15.12
N ALA A 164 -36.56 -11.39 -14.66
CA ALA A 164 -37.21 -12.54 -15.33
C ALA A 164 -36.42 -13.09 -16.54
N ALA A 165 -35.92 -14.33 -16.61
CA ALA A 165 -36.18 -15.63 -15.94
C ALA A 165 -37.36 -16.44 -16.51
N GLU A 166 -37.03 -17.43 -17.35
CA GLU A 166 -37.94 -18.39 -17.99
C GLU A 166 -37.32 -19.81 -17.96
N GLU A 167 -38.21 -20.80 -17.77
CA GLU A 167 -38.10 -22.28 -17.88
C GLU A 167 -36.75 -23.03 -17.81
N ALA A 168 -36.64 -23.93 -16.81
CA ALA A 168 -36.02 -25.27 -16.94
C ALA A 168 -36.41 -26.24 -15.79
N SER A 169 -37.66 -26.73 -15.85
CA SER A 169 -38.10 -28.08 -15.44
C SER A 169 -37.25 -28.94 -14.48
N GLN A 170 -37.71 -29.07 -13.23
CA GLN A 170 -37.64 -30.33 -12.45
C GLN A 170 -38.99 -31.04 -12.58
N GLU A 171 -39.01 -32.27 -13.12
CA GLU A 171 -38.94 -33.53 -12.35
C GLU A 171 -40.27 -33.87 -11.65
N LYS A 172 -41.09 -34.69 -12.34
CA LYS A 172 -42.17 -35.46 -11.73
C LYS A 172 -42.52 -36.69 -12.58
N ALA A 173 -42.73 -37.81 -11.91
CA ALA A 173 -43.38 -39.04 -12.38
C ALA A 173 -42.69 -39.87 -13.49
N GLU A 174 -41.54 -40.46 -13.18
CA GLU A 174 -41.37 -41.93 -13.28
C GLU A 174 -40.27 -42.39 -12.30
N GLY A 175 -40.52 -43.46 -11.54
CA GLY A 175 -39.66 -43.92 -10.42
C GLY A 175 -40.46 -44.34 -9.19
#